data_AF-H1KCP0-F1
#
_entry.id   AF-H1KCP0-F1
#
_cell.length_a   1.000
_cell.length_b   1.000
_cell.length_c   1.000
_cell.angle_alpha   90.00
_cell.angle_beta   90.00
_cell.angle_gamma   90.00
#
_symmetry.space_group_name_H-M   'P 1'
#
loop_
_entity.id
_entity.type
_entity.pdbx_description
1 polymer ?
#
loop_
_entity_poly.entity_id
_entity_poly.type
_entity_poly.pdbx_seq_one_letter_code
_entity_poly.pdbx_strand_id
1 'polypeptide(L)'
;MRYEQLVTDHGTFQISVPNKTMEGDGFYVSYNDHDTSIYGSDTTALVFGQMQRFFILTGDHRAQYAELIAAGFEACLDYYKANPELAHGYSDRVDDIPGFEPSSPAAFTP
;
A
#
# COMPACT_ATOMS: atom_id res chain seq x y z
N MET A 1 6.01 8.55 10.73
CA MET A 1 5.94 9.95 10.19
C MET A 1 7.30 10.61 10.28
N ARG A 2 7.87 11.09 9.16
CA ARG A 2 9.19 11.76 9.12
C ARG A 2 9.03 13.24 9.46
N TYR A 3 9.80 13.74 10.43
CA TYR A 3 9.87 15.15 10.75
C TYR A 3 11.16 15.72 10.15
N GLU A 4 11.04 16.66 9.21
CA GLU A 4 12.18 17.44 8.74
C GLU A 4 12.26 18.75 9.54
N GLN A 5 13.47 19.11 9.96
CA GLN A 5 13.72 20.41 10.57
C GLN A 5 14.00 21.43 9.47
N LEU A 6 13.04 22.32 9.23
CA LEU A 6 13.26 23.50 8.42
C LEU A 6 13.91 24.57 9.31
N VAL A 7 15.20 24.82 9.09
CA VAL A 7 15.93 25.90 9.77
C VAL A 7 15.75 27.18 8.95
N THR A 8 15.13 28.19 9.57
CA THR A 8 14.98 29.54 8.99
C THR A 8 15.63 30.57 9.90
N ASP A 9 15.81 31.80 9.41
CA ASP A 9 16.30 32.93 10.21
C ASP A 9 15.45 33.18 11.49
N HIS A 10 14.19 32.76 11.47
CA HIS A 10 13.24 32.91 12.58
C HIS A 10 13.11 31.68 13.50
N GLY A 11 13.99 30.69 13.34
CA GLY A 11 14.02 29.48 14.18
C GLY A 11 13.76 28.19 13.41
N THR A 12 13.71 27.09 14.17
CA THR A 12 13.61 25.74 13.62
C THR A 12 12.19 25.20 13.77
N PHE A 13 11.56 24.85 12.65
CA PHE A 13 10.22 24.25 12.63
C PHE A 13 10.32 22.78 12.23
N GLN A 14 9.62 21.91 12.95
CA GLN A 14 9.46 20.50 12.57
C GLN A 14 8.29 20.39 11.61
N ILE A 15 8.57 20.18 10.32
CA ILE A 15 7.55 19.90 9.31
C ILE A 15 7.34 18.40 9.21
N SER A 16 6.08 17.96 9.26
CA SER A 16 5.75 16.55 9.00
C SER A 16 5.81 16.33 7.50
N VAL A 17 6.77 15.51 7.06
CA VAL A 17 6.91 15.10 5.67
C VAL A 17 5.86 14.01 5.44
N PRO A 18 4.85 14.26 4.59
CA PRO A 18 3.83 13.27 4.32
C PRO A 18 4.47 12.04 3.67
N ASN A 19 3.90 10.87 3.97
CA ASN A 19 4.27 9.64 3.29
C ASN A 19 4.08 9.81 1.77
N LYS A 20 4.90 9.13 0.97
CA LYS A 20 4.78 9.21 -0.49
C LYS A 20 3.57 8.39 -0.91
N THR A 21 2.46 9.07 -1.17
CA THR A 21 1.20 8.47 -1.61
C THR A 21 1.00 8.63 -3.11
N MET A 22 0.48 7.60 -3.76
CA MET A 22 0.06 7.62 -5.16
C MET A 22 -1.44 7.35 -5.21
N GLU A 23 -2.19 8.26 -5.81
CA GLU A 23 -3.65 8.18 -5.85
C GLU A 23 -4.09 7.51 -7.16
N GLY A 24 -4.98 6.53 -7.05
CA GLY A 24 -5.67 5.88 -8.16
C GLY A 24 -7.18 6.14 -8.09
N ASP A 25 -7.92 5.69 -9.08
CA ASP A 25 -9.38 5.85 -9.11
C ASP A 25 -10.03 4.92 -8.07
N GLY A 26 -10.36 5.48 -6.90
CA GLY A 26 -10.98 4.74 -5.80
C GLY A 26 -10.02 3.93 -4.92
N PHE A 27 -8.71 4.14 -5.02
CA PHE A 27 -7.70 3.51 -4.17
C PHE A 27 -6.44 4.38 -4.10
N TYR A 28 -5.53 4.14 -3.16
CA TYR A 28 -4.25 4.83 -3.12
C TYR A 28 -3.15 3.93 -2.56
N VAL A 29 -1.93 4.11 -3.05
CA VAL A 29 -0.74 3.40 -2.56
C VAL A 29 0.02 4.32 -1.62
N SER A 30 0.20 3.90 -0.39
CA SER A 30 0.99 4.59 0.63
C SER A 30 2.30 3.87 0.85
N TYR A 31 3.41 4.50 0.47
CA TYR A 31 4.74 4.01 0.78
C TYR A 31 5.25 4.57 2.10
N ASN A 32 5.73 3.68 2.95
CA ASN A 32 6.21 3.96 4.28
C ASN A 32 7.66 3.49 4.42
N ASP A 33 8.59 4.41 4.18
CA ASP A 33 10.05 4.27 4.32
C ASP A 33 10.51 4.39 5.79
N HIS A 34 9.67 4.99 6.63
CA HIS A 34 10.15 5.58 7.87
C HIS A 34 9.86 4.74 9.11
N ASP A 35 8.77 3.98 9.09
CA ASP A 35 8.31 3.19 10.23
C ASP A 35 8.93 1.78 10.22
N THR A 36 10.25 1.72 9.97
CA THR A 36 11.08 0.51 10.15
C THR A 36 11.05 0.03 11.59
N SER A 37 10.73 0.91 12.56
CA SER A 37 10.57 0.53 13.96
C SER A 37 9.24 -0.20 14.25
N ILE A 38 8.23 -0.09 13.39
CA ILE A 38 6.93 -0.77 13.52
C ILE A 38 6.85 -1.98 12.57
N TYR A 39 7.33 -1.82 11.34
CA TYR A 39 7.26 -2.83 10.28
C TYR A 39 8.57 -3.61 10.07
N GLY A 40 9.66 -3.22 10.75
CA GLY A 40 10.99 -3.83 10.59
C GLY A 40 11.75 -3.39 9.34
N SER A 41 11.02 -2.99 8.29
CA SER A 41 11.55 -2.65 6.95
C SER A 41 10.64 -1.64 6.25
N ASP A 42 11.10 -1.11 5.11
CA ASP A 42 10.26 -0.42 4.14
C ASP A 42 8.99 -1.21 3.84
N THR A 43 7.85 -0.53 3.77
CA THR A 43 6.58 -1.18 3.40
C THR A 43 5.79 -0.34 2.42
N THR A 44 5.14 -1.01 1.48
CA THR A 44 4.25 -0.39 0.51
C THR A 44 2.83 -0.92 0.75
N ALA A 45 1.92 -0.03 1.17
CA ALA A 45 0.53 -0.36 1.46
C ALA A 45 -0.38 0.11 0.33
N LEU A 46 -1.07 -0.82 -0.33
CA LEU A 46 -2.16 -0.54 -1.24
C LEU A 46 -3.46 -0.42 -0.43
N VAL A 47 -4.07 0.76 -0.46
CA VAL A 47 -5.31 1.04 0.27
C VAL A 47 -6.47 1.10 -0.71
N PHE A 48 -7.44 0.21 -0.53
CA PHE A 48 -8.67 0.23 -1.31
C PHE A 48 -9.69 1.20 -0.71
N GLY A 49 -10.32 2.00 -1.56
CA GLY A 49 -11.27 3.03 -1.13
C GLY A 49 -10.62 4.13 -0.29
N GLN A 50 -11.46 4.81 0.50
CA GLN A 50 -11.00 5.72 1.55
C GLN A 50 -10.76 4.93 2.84
N MET A 51 -9.64 4.20 2.93
CA MET A 51 -9.26 3.42 4.13
C MET A 51 -10.14 2.19 4.44
N GLN A 52 -10.71 1.54 3.42
CA GLN A 52 -11.56 0.36 3.64
C GLN A 52 -10.73 -0.91 3.86
N ARG A 53 -9.64 -1.09 3.10
CA ARG A 53 -8.75 -2.26 3.17
C ARG A 53 -7.31 -1.87 2.93
N PHE A 54 -6.39 -2.62 3.53
CA PHE A 54 -4.96 -2.34 3.46
C PHE A 54 -4.20 -3.60 3.05
N PHE A 55 -3.62 -3.60 1.86
CA PHE A 55 -2.78 -4.68 1.35
C PHE A 55 -1.32 -4.25 1.44
N ILE A 56 -0.57 -4.80 2.39
CA ILE A 56 0.76 -4.31 2.75
C ILE A 56 1.80 -5.30 2.24
N LEU A 57 2.73 -4.81 1.40
CA LEU A 57 3.93 -5.55 0.97
C LEU A 57 5.16 -5.03 1.71
N THR A 58 6.08 -5.93 2.05
CA THR A 58 7.41 -5.61 2.55
C THR A 58 8.35 -5.25 1.39
N GLY A 59 8.92 -4.04 1.45
CA GLY A 59 9.81 -3.48 0.44
C GLY A 59 9.26 -2.22 -0.25
N ASP A 60 10.09 -1.67 -1.14
CA ASP A 60 9.71 -0.59 -2.06
C ASP A 60 9.10 -1.18 -3.34
N HIS A 61 7.79 -1.09 -3.45
CA HIS A 61 7.04 -1.55 -4.64
C HIS A 61 6.42 -0.38 -5.42
N ARG A 62 6.85 0.86 -5.12
CA ARG A 62 6.30 2.07 -5.75
C ARG A 62 6.46 2.04 -7.26
N ALA A 63 7.58 1.52 -7.77
CA ALA A 63 7.81 1.45 -9.21
C ALA A 63 6.77 0.55 -9.91
N GLN A 64 6.56 -0.65 -9.38
CA GLN A 64 5.57 -1.59 -9.91
C GLN A 64 4.16 -1.01 -9.76
N TYR A 65 3.81 -0.49 -8.58
CA TYR A 65 2.51 0.13 -8.38
C TYR A 65 2.31 1.36 -9.26
N ALA A 66 3.33 2.15 -9.57
CA ALA A 66 3.21 3.31 -10.46
C ALA A 66 2.76 2.91 -11.88
N GLU A 67 3.26 1.79 -12.38
CA GLU A 67 2.86 1.25 -13.68
C GLU A 67 1.45 0.65 -13.63
N LEU A 68 1.11 -0.01 -12.52
CA LEU A 68 -0.18 -0.67 -12.32
C LEU A 68 -1.29 0.30 -11.93
N ILE A 69 -0.98 1.45 -11.32
CA ILE A 69 -1.98 2.44 -10.89
C ILE A 69 -2.76 2.97 -12.09
N ALA A 70 -2.09 3.06 -13.25
CA ALA A 70 -2.69 3.45 -14.51
C ALA A 70 -3.62 2.37 -15.09
N ALA A 71 -3.36 1.10 -14.78
CA ALA A 71 -4.20 -0.04 -15.16
C ALA A 71 -5.38 -0.24 -14.19
N GLY A 72 -5.28 0.26 -12.96
CA GLY A 72 -6.33 0.27 -11.96
C GLY A 72 -6.02 -0.59 -10.74
N PHE A 73 -7.00 -0.67 -9.83
CA PHE A 73 -6.85 -1.40 -8.57
C PHE A 73 -6.61 -2.90 -8.78
N GLU A 74 -7.27 -3.50 -9.77
CA GLU A 74 -7.13 -4.92 -10.12
C GLU A 74 -5.69 -5.33 -10.38
N ALA A 75 -4.97 -4.53 -11.18
CA ALA A 75 -3.59 -4.80 -11.52
C ALA A 75 -2.69 -4.69 -10.29
N CYS A 76 -2.96 -3.72 -9.41
CA CYS A 76 -2.27 -3.55 -8.14
C CYS A 76 -2.52 -4.75 -7.20
N LEU A 77 -3.76 -5.22 -7.13
CA LEU A 77 -4.16 -6.36 -6.30
C LEU A 77 -3.62 -7.69 -6.84
N ASP A 78 -3.58 -7.86 -8.16
CA ASP A 78 -2.98 -9.04 -8.80
C ASP A 78 -1.49 -9.12 -8.48
N TYR A 79 -0.78 -7.99 -8.56
CA TYR A 79 0.62 -7.92 -8.13
C TYR A 79 0.79 -8.29 -6.65
N TYR A 80 -0.09 -7.81 -5.78
CA TYR A 80 -0.09 -8.21 -4.37
C TYR A 80 -0.30 -9.73 -4.20
N LYS A 81 -1.29 -10.31 -4.91
CA LYS A 81 -1.57 -11.77 -4.88
C LYS A 81 -0.42 -12.61 -5.45
N ALA A 82 0.31 -12.09 -6.43
CA ALA A 82 1.47 -12.74 -7.03
C ALA A 82 2.69 -12.76 -6.10
N ASN A 83 2.71 -11.93 -5.04
CA ASN A 83 3.81 -11.82 -4.08
C ASN A 83 3.35 -12.14 -2.63
N PRO A 84 2.79 -13.34 -2.37
CA PRO A 84 2.28 -13.68 -1.03
C PRO A 84 3.39 -13.80 0.01
N GLU A 85 4.64 -14.05 -0.41
CA GLU A 85 5.82 -14.11 0.45
C GLU A 85 6.25 -12.73 0.99
N LEU A 86 5.91 -11.67 0.27
CA LEU A 86 6.17 -10.29 0.66
C LEU A 86 4.98 -9.66 1.40
N ALA A 87 3.84 -10.35 1.48
CA ALA A 87 2.68 -9.87 2.20
C ALA A 87 2.99 -9.77 3.70
N HIS A 88 2.87 -8.56 4.25
CA HIS A 88 3.05 -8.33 5.68
C HIS A 88 1.84 -8.87 6.44
N GLY A 89 2.03 -9.49 7.61
CA GLY A 89 0.92 -10.07 8.40
C GLY A 89 -0.17 -9.11 8.91
N TYR A 90 -0.04 -7.80 8.67
CA TYR A 90 -1.06 -6.79 8.94
C TYR A 90 -1.93 -6.49 7.71
N SER A 91 -1.67 -7.17 6.59
CA SER A 91 -2.48 -7.05 5.38
C SER A 91 -3.88 -7.62 5.60
N ASP A 92 -4.87 -6.95 5.04
CA ASP A 92 -6.23 -7.45 4.97
C ASP A 92 -6.35 -8.64 4.02
N ARG A 93 -7.44 -9.41 4.17
CA ARG A 93 -7.69 -10.60 3.35
C ARG A 93 -8.39 -10.18 2.06
N VAL A 94 -7.87 -10.66 0.94
CA VAL A 94 -8.40 -10.30 -0.38
C VAL A 94 -9.82 -10.85 -0.62
N ASP A 95 -10.20 -11.93 0.07
CA ASP A 95 -11.54 -12.53 -0.02
C ASP A 95 -12.67 -11.65 0.56
N ASP A 96 -12.34 -10.58 1.30
CA ASP A 96 -13.31 -9.76 2.05
C ASP A 96 -13.58 -8.39 1.40
N ILE A 97 -13.27 -8.23 0.10
CA ILE A 97 -13.51 -7.00 -0.67
C ILE A 97 -14.94 -7.03 -1.26
N PRO A 98 -15.92 -6.28 -0.70
CA PRO A 98 -17.28 -6.26 -1.22
C PRO A 98 -17.33 -5.63 -2.61
N GLY A 99 -17.95 -6.32 -3.57
CA GLY A 99 -18.05 -5.88 -4.97
C GLY A 99 -16.87 -6.28 -5.86
N PHE A 100 -15.85 -6.94 -5.29
CA PHE A 100 -14.80 -7.60 -6.04
C PHE A 100 -15.08 -9.10 -6.02
N GLU A 101 -15.83 -9.62 -6.99
CA GLU A 101 -16.03 -11.07 -7.08
C GLU A 101 -14.66 -11.75 -7.21
N PRO A 102 -14.22 -12.60 -6.26
CA PRO A 102 -13.10 -13.47 -6.54
C PRO A 102 -13.58 -14.36 -7.69
N SER A 103 -12.98 -14.18 -8.87
CA SER A 103 -13.13 -15.15 -9.96
C SER A 103 -12.89 -16.52 -9.35
N SER A 104 -13.95 -17.31 -9.22
CA SER A 104 -13.99 -18.52 -8.40
C SER A 104 -12.80 -19.41 -8.70
N PRO A 105 -12.11 -20.00 -7.68
CA PRO A 105 -11.38 -21.22 -7.96
C PRO A 105 -12.41 -22.26 -8.39
N ALA A 106 -12.15 -22.84 -9.56
CA ALA A 106 -12.99 -23.83 -10.22
C ALA A 106 -13.57 -24.87 -9.25
N ALA A 107 -14.84 -25.19 -9.49
CA ALA A 107 -15.63 -26.22 -8.83
C ALA A 107 -14.80 -27.40 -8.31
N PHE A 108 -14.71 -27.52 -6.99
CA PHE A 108 -14.36 -28.78 -6.36
C PHE A 108 -15.59 -29.68 -6.46
N THR A 109 -15.56 -30.62 -7.42
CA THR A 109 -16.63 -31.60 -7.64
C THR A 109 -16.19 -32.91 -6.99
N PRO A 110 -16.93 -33.47 -6.01
CA PRO A 110 -16.66 -34.81 -5.47
C PRO A 110 -17.09 -35.92 -6.43
#